data_AF-A0A966Z2P5-F1
#
_entry.id   AF-A0A966Z2P5-F1
#
_cell.length_a   1.000
_cell.length_b   1.000
_cell.length_c   1.000
_cell.angle_alpha   90.00
_cell.angle_beta   90.00
_cell.angle_gamma   90.00
#
_symmetry.space_group_name_H-M   'P 1'
#
loop_
_entity.id
_entity.type
_entity.pdbx_description
1 polymer ?
#
loop_
_entity_poly.entity_id
_entity_poly.type
_entity_poly.pdbx_seq_one_letter_code
_entity_poly.pdbx_strand_id
1 'polypeptide(L)' 'MMDDRSKVLLKTLIERYIEEGQPVGSRTLSRFSGLDLSAATIRNVMADLEDLGL' A
#
# COMPACT_ATOMS: atom_id res chain seq x y z
N MET A 1 -7.39 -10.28 10.54
CA MET A 1 -6.11 -10.91 10.16
C MET A 1 -5.73 -10.33 8.80
N MET A 2 -4.52 -9.79 8.65
CA MET A 2 -4.11 -9.17 7.37
C MET A 2 -3.95 -10.21 6.28
N ASP A 3 -4.55 -9.96 5.11
CA ASP A 3 -4.35 -10.79 3.93
C ASP A 3 -2.97 -10.55 3.29
N ASP A 4 -2.51 -11.50 2.47
CA ASP A 4 -1.16 -11.41 1.90
C ASP A 4 -0.99 -10.23 0.93
N ARG A 5 -2.06 -9.77 0.27
CA ARG A 5 -1.99 -8.57 -0.59
C ARG A 5 -1.78 -7.31 0.24
N SER A 6 -2.47 -7.20 1.38
CA SER A 6 -2.27 -6.10 2.32
C SER A 6 -0.84 -6.05 2.86
N LYS A 7 -0.22 -7.21 3.14
CA LYS A 7 1.19 -7.29 3.55
C LYS A 7 2.14 -6.81 2.46
N VAL A 8 1.92 -7.22 1.21
CA VAL A 8 2.72 -6.76 0.06
C VAL A 8 2.58 -5.25 -0.11
N LEU A 9 1.36 -4.72 -0.06
CA LEU A 9 1.11 -3.27 -0.16
C LEU A 9 1.80 -2.49 0.96
N LEU A 10 1.66 -2.93 2.21
CA LEU A 10 2.29 -2.28 3.36
C LEU A 10 3.81 -2.30 3.24
N LYS A 11 4.39 -3.43 2.84
CA LYS A 11 5.83 -3.55 2.60
C LYS A 11 6.30 -2.55 1.53
N THR A 12 5.64 -2.53 0.37
CA THR A 12 6.00 -1.61 -0.72
C THR A 12 5.86 -0.13 -0.30
N LEU A 13 4.82 0.19 0.48
CA LEU A 13 4.62 1.55 1.02
C LEU A 13 5.77 1.95 1.95
N ILE A 14 6.17 1.06 2.88
CA ILE A 14 7.26 1.32 3.81
C ILE A 14 8.59 1.48 3.07
N GLU A 15 8.93 0.57 2.16
CA GLU A 15 10.17 0.62 1.38
C GLU A 15 10.27 1.94 0.60
N ARG A 16 9.20 2.32 -0.10
CA ARG A 16 9.13 3.58 -0.85
C ARG A 16 9.23 4.80 0.03
N TYR A 17 8.54 4.80 1.17
CA TYR A 17 8.60 5.91 2.10
C TYR A 17 10.01 6.11 2.67
N ILE A 18 10.72 5.03 2.98
CA ILE A 18 12.11 5.06 3.47
C ILE A 18 13.06 5.54 2.36
N GLU A 19 12.90 5.04 1.14
CA GLU A 19 13.75 5.41 0.00
C GLU A 19 13.55 6.86 -0.45
N GLU A 20 12.31 7.32 -0.48
CA GLU A 20 11.96 8.61 -1.09
C GLU A 20 11.71 9.72 -0.05
N GLY A 21 11.50 9.39 1.22
CA GLY A 21 11.26 10.36 2.30
C GLY A 21 9.94 11.12 2.17
N GLN A 22 9.01 10.64 1.35
CA GLN A 22 7.78 11.34 1.00
C GLN A 22 6.55 10.42 1.02
N PRO A 23 5.35 10.95 1.31
CA PRO A 23 4.12 10.15 1.33
C PRO A 23 3.86 9.43 0.01
N VAL A 24 3.49 8.14 0.10
CA VAL A 24 3.30 7.27 -1.07
C VAL A 24 1.82 7.10 -1.35
N GLY A 25 1.38 7.53 -2.54
CA GLY A 25 -0.03 7.45 -2.94
C GLY A 25 -0.41 6.12 -3.63
N SER A 26 -1.71 5.85 -3.72
CA SER A 26 -2.24 4.60 -4.30
C SER A 26 -1.88 4.37 -5.78
N ARG A 27 -1.69 5.45 -6.56
CA ARG A 27 -1.21 5.35 -7.96
C ARG A 27 0.22 4.84 -8.03
N THR A 28 1.06 5.26 -7.11
CA THR A 28 2.45 4.81 -6.99
C THR A 28 2.47 3.34 -6.59
N LEU A 29 1.72 2.97 -5.56
CA LEU A 29 1.59 1.57 -5.12
C LEU A 29 1.02 0.65 -6.20
N SER A 30 0.04 1.10 -7.00
CA SER A 30 -0.50 0.33 -8.13
C SER A 30 0.57 -0.01 -9.17
N ARG A 31 1.57 0.85 -9.35
CA ARG A 31 2.67 0.62 -10.31
C ARG A 31 3.80 -0.22 -9.74
N PHE A 32 4.06 -0.14 -8.44
CA PHE A 32 5.28 -0.69 -7.83
C PHE A 32 5.05 -1.89 -6.92
N SER A 33 3.82 -2.17 -6.48
CA SER A 33 3.53 -3.32 -5.61
C SER A 33 3.59 -4.67 -6.34
N GLY A 34 3.62 -4.67 -7.67
CA GLY A 34 3.53 -5.90 -8.47
C GLY A 34 2.16 -6.59 -8.37
N LEU A 35 1.18 -5.95 -7.74
CA LEU A 35 -0.19 -6.43 -7.65
C LEU A 35 -1.03 -5.85 -8.79
N ASP A 36 -1.84 -6.69 -9.43
CA ASP A 36 -2.81 -6.26 -10.44
C ASP A 36 -4.06 -5.66 -9.75
N LEU A 37 -3.86 -4.48 -9.14
CA LEU A 37 -4.88 -3.76 -8.39
C LEU A 37 -5.03 -2.33 -8.90
N SER A 38 -6.28 -1.90 -9.00
CA SER A 38 -6.59 -0.51 -9.31
C SER A 38 -6.19 0.41 -8.16
N ALA A 39 -5.89 1.68 -8.47
CA ALA A 39 -5.64 2.70 -7.46
C ALA A 39 -6.86 2.93 -6.52
N ALA A 40 -8.08 2.57 -6.93
CA ALA A 40 -9.26 2.63 -6.07
C ALA A 40 -9.25 1.49 -5.05
N THR A 41 -8.93 0.26 -5.48
CA THR A 41 -8.81 -0.90 -4.59
C THR A 41 -7.72 -0.70 -3.56
N ILE A 42 -6.57 -0.15 -3.96
CA ILE A 42 -5.46 0.13 -3.04
C ILE A 42 -5.86 1.18 -1.99
N ARG A 43 -6.64 2.21 -2.34
CA ARG A 43 -7.16 3.16 -1.34
C ARG A 43 -8.00 2.48 -0.27
N ASN A 44 -8.86 1.55 -0.67
CA ASN A 44 -9.68 0.80 0.29
C ASN A 44 -8.78 -0.04 1.21
N VAL A 45 -7.79 -0.75 0.64
CA VAL A 45 -6.85 -1.53 1.45
C VAL A 45 -6.04 -0.65 2.40
N MET A 46 -5.59 0.53 1.97
CA MET A 46 -4.90 1.48 2.86
C MET A 46 -5.81 1.99 3.98
N ALA A 47 -7.09 2.23 3.70
CA ALA A 47 -8.06 2.59 4.75
C ALA A 47 -8.25 1.44 5.74
N ASP A 48 -8.35 0.20 5.25
CA ASP A 48 -8.44 -0.99 6.10
C ASP A 48 -7.18 -1.14 6.97
N LEU A 49 -6.00 -0.82 6.45
CA LEU A 49 -4.74 -0.82 7.22
C LEU A 49 -4.74 0.26 8.31
N GLU A 50 -5.19 1.48 7.98
CA GLU A 50 -5.30 2.58 8.93
C GLU A 50 -6.29 2.27 10.06
N ASP A 51 -7.44 1.66 9.75
CA ASP A 51 -8.45 1.22 10.73
C ASP A 51 -7.91 0.13 11.66
N LEU A 52 -6.92 -0.66 11.21
CA LEU A 52 -6.20 -1.63 12.03
C LEU A 52 -5.10 -1.00 12.90
N GLY A 53 -4.85 0.30 12.76
CA GLY A 53 -3.81 1.04 13.48
C GLY A 53 -2.40 0.80 12.93
N LEU A 54 -2.29 0.47 11.64
CA LEU A 54 -1.03 0.20 10.94
C LEU A 54 -0.59 1.36 10.03
#